data_AF-S3CMR8-F1
#
_entry.id   AF-S3CMR8-F1
#
_cell.length_a   1.000
_cell.length_b   1.000
_cell.length_c   1.000
_cell.angle_alpha   90.00
_cell.angle_beta   90.00
_cell.angle_gamma   90.00
#
_symmetry.space_group_name_H-M   'P 1'
#
loop_
_entity.id
_entity.type
_entity.pdbx_description
1 polymer ?
#
loop_
_entity_poly.entity_id
_entity_poly.type
_entity_poly.pdbx_seq_one_letter_code
_entity_poly.pdbx_strand_id
1 'polypeptide(L)'
;MLIQDQNRYVFPGIGLGTIVSRATCVTNNMIYASGTALPEMLMSEEVAMGLLWPALSRIRDVNVRVARSVIRAAQQDRVDAAQQDRVDRATHLRQMDDEALDEWVHGNMYDPL
;
A
#
# COMPACT_ATOMS: atom_id res chain seq x y z
N MET A 1 0.78 24.07 4.50
CA MET A 1 1.74 23.49 3.52
C MET A 1 2.05 22.01 3.79
N LEU A 2 2.01 21.53 5.05
CA LEU A 2 2.37 20.15 5.43
C LEU A 2 1.40 19.03 4.95
N ILE A 3 0.15 19.35 4.57
CA ILE A 3 -0.86 18.33 4.18
C ILE A 3 -0.56 17.73 2.79
N GLN A 4 0.07 18.51 1.90
CA GLN A 4 0.37 18.08 0.53
C GLN A 4 1.46 16.99 0.49
N ASP A 5 2.40 17.02 1.44
CA ASP A 5 3.52 16.08 1.44
C ASP A 5 3.09 14.66 1.88
N GLN A 6 2.11 14.55 2.79
CA GLN A 6 1.56 13.27 3.25
C GLN A 6 0.94 12.45 2.12
N ASN A 7 0.12 13.14 1.34
CA ASN A 7 -0.70 12.54 0.30
C ASN A 7 0.15 11.97 -0.84
N ARG A 8 1.36 12.51 -1.04
CA ARG A 8 2.31 12.03 -2.04
C ARG A 8 2.84 10.61 -1.74
N TYR A 9 2.90 10.22 -0.47
CA TYR A 9 3.33 8.87 -0.07
C TYR A 9 2.19 7.85 -0.08
N VAL A 10 0.97 8.30 0.23
CA VAL A 10 -0.15 7.39 0.51
C VAL A 10 -0.99 7.10 -0.74
N PHE A 11 -1.33 8.12 -1.55
CA PHE A 11 -2.22 7.93 -2.69
C PHE A 11 -1.67 7.04 -3.80
N PRO A 12 -0.38 7.10 -4.17
CA PRO A 12 0.16 6.19 -5.17
C PRO A 12 0.10 4.73 -4.70
N GLY A 13 0.40 4.46 -3.43
CA GLY A 13 0.29 3.13 -2.84
C GLY A 13 -1.15 2.60 -2.79
N ILE A 14 -2.13 3.45 -2.42
CA ILE A 14 -3.56 3.08 -2.49
C ILE A 14 -3.96 2.71 -3.92
N GLY A 15 -3.62 3.56 -4.90
CA GLY A 15 -3.95 3.34 -6.29
C GLY A 15 -3.35 2.04 -6.83
N LEU A 16 -2.04 1.85 -6.61
CA LEU A 16 -1.33 0.65 -7.03
C LEU A 16 -1.90 -0.62 -6.37
N GLY A 17 -2.09 -0.61 -5.05
CA GLY A 17 -2.65 -1.75 -4.32
C GLY A 17 -4.06 -2.12 -4.77
N THR A 18 -4.90 -1.11 -5.05
CA THR A 18 -6.26 -1.31 -5.58
C THR A 18 -6.23 -1.96 -6.96
N ILE A 19 -5.35 -1.50 -7.85
CA ILE A 19 -5.20 -2.04 -9.22
C ILE A 19 -4.66 -3.47 -9.18
N VAL A 20 -3.57 -3.71 -8.45
CA VAL A 20 -2.88 -5.01 -8.38
C VAL A 20 -3.78 -6.08 -7.75
N SER A 21 -4.49 -5.75 -6.65
CA SER A 21 -5.46 -6.67 -6.03
C SER A 21 -6.73 -6.87 -6.85
N ARG A 22 -6.93 -6.06 -7.90
CA ARG A 22 -8.20 -5.97 -8.66
C ARG A 22 -9.39 -5.73 -7.73
N ALA A 23 -9.20 -4.85 -6.75
CA ALA A 23 -10.21 -4.50 -5.78
C ALA A 23 -11.44 -3.89 -6.46
N THR A 24 -12.64 -4.28 -6.02
CA THR A 24 -13.90 -3.78 -6.60
C THR A 24 -14.28 -2.38 -6.12
N CYS A 25 -13.80 -2.01 -4.95
CA CYS A 25 -14.02 -0.72 -4.30
C CYS A 25 -12.84 -0.43 -3.37
N VAL A 26 -12.69 0.83 -2.96
CA VAL A 26 -11.75 1.22 -1.91
C VAL A 26 -12.53 1.30 -0.60
N THR A 27 -12.11 0.54 0.40
CA THR A 27 -12.74 0.52 1.73
C THR A 27 -12.05 1.49 2.70
N ASN A 28 -12.71 1.78 3.82
CA ASN A 28 -12.09 2.55 4.90
C ASN A 28 -10.86 1.84 5.50
N ASN A 29 -10.88 0.51 5.57
CA ASN A 29 -9.75 -0.27 6.08
C ASN A 29 -8.55 -0.20 5.14
N MET A 30 -8.76 -0.18 3.82
CA MET A 30 -7.68 0.05 2.85
C MET A 30 -7.04 1.42 3.04
N ILE A 31 -7.84 2.48 3.25
CA ILE A 31 -7.33 3.82 3.53
C ILE A 31 -6.58 3.84 4.86
N TYR A 32 -7.14 3.24 5.91
CA TYR A 32 -6.51 3.16 7.22
C TYR A 32 -5.17 2.43 7.17
N ALA A 33 -5.14 1.24 6.55
CA ALA A 33 -3.92 0.42 6.39
C ALA A 33 -2.81 1.19 5.66
N SER A 34 -3.18 2.00 4.65
CA SER A 34 -2.20 2.81 3.93
C SER A 34 -1.56 3.90 4.80
N GLY A 35 -2.34 4.50 5.71
CA GLY A 35 -1.85 5.53 6.63
C GLY A 35 -1.01 4.98 7.77
N THR A 36 -1.36 3.79 8.28
CA THR A 36 -0.61 3.14 9.37
C THR A 36 0.68 2.49 8.90
N ALA A 37 0.77 2.11 7.62
CA ALA A 37 1.99 1.51 7.07
C ALA A 37 3.15 2.52 6.98
N LEU A 38 2.87 3.81 6.78
CA LEU A 38 3.88 4.81 6.48
C LEU A 38 4.88 5.06 7.64
N PRO A 39 4.47 5.16 8.92
CA PRO A 39 5.39 5.22 10.06
C PRO A 39 6.31 4.00 10.18
N GLU A 40 5.89 2.82 9.74
CA GLU A 40 6.67 1.58 9.83
C GLU A 40 7.84 1.54 8.82
N MET A 41 7.90 2.51 7.90
CA MET A 41 8.91 2.55 6.82
C MET A 41 10.06 3.51 7.11
N LEU A 42 9.98 4.24 8.22
CA LEU A 42 11.07 5.07 8.71
C LEU A 42 12.26 4.20 9.14
N MET A 43 13.44 4.54 8.64
CA MET A 43 14.69 3.94 9.12
C MET A 43 15.15 4.62 10.40
N SER A 44 15.97 3.91 11.18
CA SER A 44 16.48 4.42 12.46
C SER A 44 17.27 5.73 12.27
N GLU A 45 17.98 5.85 11.15
CA GLU A 45 18.72 7.05 10.75
C GLU A 45 17.77 8.23 10.46
N GLU A 46 16.64 7.98 9.79
CA GLU A 46 15.64 9.01 9.48
C GLU A 46 14.96 9.50 10.76
N VAL A 47 14.64 8.59 11.68
CA VAL A 47 14.12 8.93 13.02
C VAL A 47 15.14 9.73 13.80
N ALA A 48 16.42 9.34 13.80
CA ALA A 48 17.49 10.05 14.48
C ALA A 48 17.71 11.48 13.93
N MET A 49 17.43 11.69 12.63
CA MET A 49 17.44 12.99 11.99
C MET A 49 16.18 13.84 12.27
N GLY A 50 15.21 13.29 13.03
CA GLY A 50 13.95 13.97 13.34
C GLY A 50 12.98 14.01 12.16
N LEU A 51 13.15 13.14 11.16
CA LEU A 51 12.23 13.07 10.03
C LEU A 51 10.92 12.41 10.47
N LEU A 52 9.81 13.05 10.10
CA LEU A 52 8.47 12.50 10.31
C LEU A 52 8.07 11.52 9.20
N TRP A 53 8.77 11.55 8.06
CA TRP A 53 8.45 10.77 6.86
C TRP A 53 9.73 10.21 6.22
N PRO A 54 9.65 9.07 5.53
CA PRO A 54 10.79 8.54 4.80
C PRO A 54 11.32 9.54 3.77
N ALA A 55 12.62 9.45 3.46
CA ALA A 55 13.23 10.29 2.45
C ALA A 55 12.54 10.11 1.08
N LEU A 56 12.35 11.20 0.34
CA LEU A 56 11.67 11.18 -0.96
C LEU A 56 12.36 10.28 -1.99
N SER A 57 13.67 10.09 -1.89
CA SER A 57 14.44 9.16 -2.74
C SER A 57 13.96 7.71 -2.62
N ARG A 58 13.31 7.34 -1.51
CA ARG A 58 12.79 6.00 -1.23
C ARG A 58 11.30 5.86 -1.52
N ILE A 59 10.68 6.86 -2.15
CA ILE A 59 9.22 6.88 -2.34
C ILE A 59 8.68 5.68 -3.12
N ARG A 60 9.47 5.09 -4.03
CA ARG A 60 9.08 3.87 -4.76
C ARG A 60 8.97 2.67 -3.83
N ASP A 61 9.99 2.43 -3.01
CA ASP A 61 10.00 1.33 -2.02
C ASP A 61 8.89 1.50 -0.97
N VAL A 62 8.67 2.76 -0.54
CA VAL A 62 7.57 3.11 0.36
C VAL A 62 6.23 2.77 -0.28
N ASN A 63 6.02 3.17 -1.54
CA ASN A 63 4.79 2.89 -2.27
C ASN A 63 4.52 1.38 -2.43
N VAL A 64 5.55 0.57 -2.64
CA VAL A 64 5.41 -0.90 -2.70
C VAL A 64 4.81 -1.44 -1.40
N ARG A 65 5.38 -1.05 -0.26
CA ARG A 65 4.91 -1.51 1.05
C ARG A 65 3.53 -0.96 1.41
N VAL A 66 3.21 0.27 1.02
CA VAL A 66 1.87 0.85 1.20
C VAL A 66 0.86 0.07 0.35
N ALA A 67 1.20 -0.22 -0.90
CA ALA A 67 0.38 -1.03 -1.79
C ALA A 67 0.17 -2.45 -1.24
N ARG A 68 1.21 -3.11 -0.71
CA ARG A 68 1.08 -4.39 -0.01
C ARG A 68 0.07 -4.31 1.13
N SER A 69 0.17 -3.30 1.99
CA SER A 69 -0.75 -3.10 3.11
C SER A 69 -2.20 -2.94 2.65
N VAL A 70 -2.41 -2.20 1.56
CA VAL A 70 -3.71 -2.03 0.91
C VAL A 70 -4.23 -3.34 0.30
N ILE A 71 -3.38 -4.13 -0.34
CA ILE A 71 -3.72 -5.44 -0.89
C ILE A 71 -4.15 -6.38 0.24
N ARG A 72 -3.41 -6.43 1.35
CA ARG A 72 -3.75 -7.25 2.51
C ARG A 72 -5.09 -6.84 3.13
N ALA A 73 -5.38 -5.54 3.23
CA ALA A 73 -6.69 -5.05 3.66
C ALA A 73 -7.81 -5.49 2.70
N ALA A 74 -7.62 -5.31 1.39
CA ALA A 74 -8.60 -5.76 0.39
C ALA A 74 -8.82 -7.30 0.41
N GLN A 75 -7.80 -8.07 0.77
CA GLN A 75 -7.88 -9.52 0.95
C GLN A 75 -8.70 -9.95 2.18
N GLN A 76 -8.89 -9.05 3.15
CA GLN A 76 -9.62 -9.31 4.40
C GLN A 76 -11.03 -8.72 4.37
N ASP A 77 -11.18 -7.56 3.72
CA ASP A 77 -12.43 -6.84 3.63
C ASP A 77 -13.46 -7.52 2.73
N ARG A 78 -14.73 -7.20 2.97
CA ARG A 78 -15.87 -7.60 2.16
C ARG A 78 -16.53 -6.40 1.51
N VAL A 79 -17.14 -6.64 0.36
CA VAL A 79 -17.81 -5.59 -0.42
C VAL A 79 -18.99 -4.98 0.34
N ASP A 80 -19.75 -5.81 1.05
CA ASP A 80 -20.72 -5.39 2.05
C ASP A 80 -20.84 -6.44 3.17
N ALA A 81 -21.61 -6.14 4.22
CA ALA A 81 -21.81 -7.06 5.34
C ALA A 81 -22.70 -8.28 4.99
N ALA A 82 -23.51 -8.18 3.93
CA ALA A 82 -24.44 -9.20 3.47
C ALA A 82 -23.81 -10.17 2.44
N GLN A 83 -22.73 -9.77 1.79
CA GLN A 83 -22.06 -10.42 0.69
C GLN A 83 -20.77 -11.05 1.19
N GLN A 84 -20.60 -12.33 0.89
CA GLN A 84 -19.45 -13.11 1.34
C GLN A 84 -18.18 -12.84 0.51
N ASP A 85 -18.32 -12.12 -0.61
CA ASP A 85 -17.21 -11.81 -1.51
C ASP A 85 -16.25 -10.81 -0.88
N ARG A 86 -14.96 -11.18 -0.94
CA ARG A 86 -13.88 -10.29 -0.55
C ARG A 86 -13.72 -9.18 -1.60
N VAL A 87 -13.13 -8.07 -1.17
CA VAL A 87 -12.89 -6.92 -2.05
C VAL A 87 -11.87 -7.26 -3.14
N ASP A 88 -10.84 -8.05 -2.83
CA ASP A 88 -9.83 -8.48 -3.79
C ASP A 88 -10.34 -9.55 -4.77
N ARG A 89 -10.06 -9.36 -6.07
CA ARG A 89 -10.35 -10.36 -7.11
C ARG A 89 -9.11 -11.10 -7.60
N ALA A 90 -7.92 -10.60 -7.32
CA ALA A 90 -6.65 -11.26 -7.65
C ALA A 90 -6.30 -12.35 -6.62
N THR A 91 -7.11 -13.42 -6.57
CA THR A 91 -7.04 -14.44 -5.51
C THR A 91 -5.70 -15.18 -5.40
N HIS A 92 -4.94 -15.29 -6.49
CA HIS A 92 -3.60 -15.89 -6.50
C HIS A 92 -2.60 -15.15 -5.59
N LEU A 93 -2.78 -13.84 -5.38
CA LEU A 93 -1.94 -13.03 -4.49
C LEU A 93 -2.10 -13.39 -3.01
N ARG A 94 -3.19 -14.09 -2.64
CA ARG A 94 -3.43 -14.51 -1.24
C ARG A 94 -2.45 -15.57 -0.76
N GLN A 95 -1.83 -16.29 -1.69
CA GLN A 95 -0.86 -17.35 -1.39
C GLN A 95 0.59 -16.85 -1.34
N MET A 96 0.83 -15.60 -1.75
CA MET A 96 2.14 -14.98 -1.64
C MET A 96 2.39 -14.56 -0.20
N ASP A 97 3.60 -14.80 0.28
CA ASP A 97 4.11 -14.09 1.47
C ASP A 97 4.36 -12.61 1.13
N ASP A 98 4.82 -11.85 2.13
CA ASP A 98 4.99 -10.42 1.97
C ASP A 98 6.16 -10.04 1.06
N GLU A 99 7.22 -10.85 1.02
CA GLU A 99 8.39 -10.59 0.18
C GLU A 99 8.04 -10.83 -1.30
N ALA A 100 7.43 -11.97 -1.61
CA ALA A 100 6.95 -12.27 -2.97
C ALA A 100 5.88 -11.27 -3.44
N LEU A 101 5.04 -10.79 -2.52
CA LEU A 101 4.04 -9.77 -2.84
C LEU A 101 4.68 -8.40 -3.09
N ASP A 102 5.69 -8.01 -2.33
CA ASP A 102 6.46 -6.77 -2.57
C ASP A 102 7.16 -6.83 -3.94
N GLU A 103 7.80 -7.96 -4.29
CA GLU A 103 8.40 -8.17 -5.62
C GLU A 103 7.37 -8.09 -6.74
N TRP A 104 6.22 -8.74 -6.56
CA TRP A 104 5.13 -8.70 -7.54
C TRP A 104 4.63 -7.27 -7.75
N VAL A 105 4.39 -6.53 -6.67
CA VAL A 105 3.95 -5.13 -6.73
C VAL A 105 5.00 -4.28 -7.43
N HIS A 106 6.27 -4.42 -7.08
CA HIS A 106 7.37 -3.70 -7.72
C HIS A 106 7.43 -3.98 -9.22
N GLY A 107 7.30 -5.24 -9.65
CA GLY A 107 7.26 -5.62 -11.07
C GLY A 107 6.04 -5.12 -11.84
N ASN A 108 4.97 -4.71 -11.14
CA ASN A 108 3.79 -4.09 -11.75
C ASN A 108 3.86 -2.55 -11.77
N MET A 109 4.89 -1.94 -11.19
CA MET A 109 5.09 -0.49 -11.27
C MET A 109 5.58 -0.09 -12.66
N TYR A 110 5.07 1.02 -13.19
CA TYR A 110 5.62 1.61 -14.40
C TYR A 110 7.08 2.02 -14.18
N ASP A 111 7.94 1.60 -15.10
CA ASP A 111 9.32 2.04 -15.22
C ASP A 111 9.48 2.82 -16.54
N PRO A 112 9.75 4.13 -16.48
CA PRO A 112 9.93 4.96 -17.69
C PRO A 112 11.29 4.80 -18.38
N LEU A 113 12.18 3.97 -17.84
CA LEU A 113 13.55 3.78 -18.34
C LEU A 113 13.66 2.70 -19.43
#